data_AF-A0A8J8K4S1-F1
#
_entry.id   AF-A0A8J8K4S1-F1
#
_cell.length_a   1.000
_cell.length_b   1.000
_cell.length_c   1.000
_cell.angle_alpha   90.00
_cell.angle_beta   90.00
_cell.angle_gamma   90.00
#
_symmetry.space_group_name_H-M   'P 1'
#
loop_
_entity.id
_entity.type
_entity.pdbx_description
1 polymer ?
#
loop_
_entity_poly.entity_id
_entity_poly.type
_entity_poly.pdbx_seq_one_letter_code
_entity_poly.pdbx_strand_id
1 'polypeptide(L)'
;MSPPENDEYIEAGADLLLKGWMMLNKACPTCFQPLYERQGEAVCVKCKKDYILVDSISQIPPAQSKQVKREASSTLPNLIKSFDFSNLPLELKDTAKTIIEKINALNNQLKESTDLKEITELSSAINSLVDSLRSLTS
;
A
#
# COMPACT_ATOMS: atom_id res chain seq x y z
N MET A 1 19.76 -22.49 18.65
CA MET A 1 19.63 -21.36 17.73
C MET A 1 18.97 -21.89 16.48
N SER A 2 17.64 -21.84 16.39
CA SER A 2 16.91 -22.39 15.25
C SER A 2 16.81 -21.32 14.16
N PRO A 3 17.17 -21.59 12.89
CA PRO A 3 16.91 -20.64 11.82
C PRO A 3 15.40 -20.67 11.48
N PRO A 4 14.75 -19.51 11.29
CA PRO A 4 13.30 -19.47 11.08
C PRO A 4 12.95 -19.70 9.60
N GLU A 5 12.39 -20.87 9.27
CA GLU A 5 11.20 -21.10 8.42
C GLU A 5 11.08 -20.26 7.11
N ASN A 6 12.17 -20.11 6.36
CA ASN A 6 12.20 -19.22 5.19
C ASN A 6 13.15 -19.71 4.06
N ASP A 7 13.40 -21.01 3.96
CA ASP A 7 14.39 -21.55 3.01
C ASP A 7 13.85 -21.60 1.56
N GLU A 8 12.54 -21.71 1.38
CA GLU A 8 11.91 -21.92 0.06
C GLU A 8 12.23 -20.77 -0.94
N TYR A 9 12.24 -19.51 -0.48
CA TYR A 9 12.56 -18.40 -1.39
C TYR A 9 14.07 -18.22 -1.61
N ILE A 10 14.92 -18.77 -0.73
CA ILE A 10 16.37 -18.77 -0.90
C ILE A 10 16.73 -19.79 -1.98
N GLU A 11 16.17 -21.00 -1.89
CA GLU A 11 16.34 -22.04 -2.90
C GLU A 11 15.77 -21.60 -4.25
N ALA A 12 14.55 -21.06 -4.28
CA ALA A 12 13.95 -20.55 -5.51
C ALA A 12 14.76 -19.37 -6.12
N GLY A 13 15.39 -18.55 -5.27
CA GLY A 13 16.29 -17.49 -5.71
C GLY A 13 17.57 -18.03 -6.34
N ALA A 14 18.17 -19.05 -5.72
CA ALA A 14 19.33 -19.75 -6.26
C ALA A 14 19.01 -20.43 -7.60
N ASP A 15 17.85 -21.07 -7.71
CA ASP A 15 17.36 -21.69 -8.95
C ASP A 15 17.22 -20.69 -10.10
N LEU A 16 16.75 -19.48 -9.81
CA LEU A 16 16.65 -18.41 -10.81
C LEU A 16 18.03 -18.01 -11.31
N LEU A 17 19.02 -17.86 -10.43
CA LEU A 17 20.40 -17.57 -10.81
C LEU A 17 20.99 -18.70 -11.69
N LEU A 18 20.74 -19.96 -11.36
CA LEU A 18 21.15 -21.11 -12.17
C LEU A 18 20.45 -21.13 -13.54
N LYS A 19 19.21 -20.64 -13.63
CA LYS A 19 18.46 -20.49 -14.89
C LYS A 19 18.87 -19.25 -15.70
N GLY A 20 19.88 -18.50 -15.24
CA GLY A 20 20.43 -17.33 -15.93
C GLY A 20 19.67 -16.03 -15.68
N TRP A 21 18.92 -15.93 -14.57
CA TRP A 21 18.38 -14.67 -14.08
C TRP A 21 19.46 -13.89 -13.31
N MET A 22 19.33 -12.57 -13.26
CA MET A 22 20.26 -11.68 -12.57
C MET A 22 19.57 -10.99 -11.40
N MET A 23 20.17 -11.05 -10.20
CA MET A 23 19.68 -10.28 -9.05
C MET A 23 19.97 -8.78 -9.25
N LEU A 24 18.97 -7.94 -9.04
CA LEU A 24 19.06 -6.49 -9.17
C LEU A 24 19.38 -5.81 -7.84
N ASN A 25 19.92 -4.59 -7.91
CA ASN A 25 20.10 -3.71 -6.75
C ASN A 25 18.79 -3.03 -6.28
N LYS A 26 17.64 -3.55 -6.72
CA LYS A 26 16.30 -3.05 -6.39
C LYS A 26 15.56 -4.10 -5.55
N ALA A 27 14.86 -3.66 -4.53
CA ALA A 27 14.07 -4.52 -3.67
C ALA A 27 12.58 -4.44 -4.03
N CYS A 28 11.88 -5.56 -3.84
CA CYS A 28 10.43 -5.62 -3.93
C CYS A 28 9.78 -4.66 -2.91
N PRO A 29 8.89 -3.75 -3.32
CA PRO A 29 8.24 -2.80 -2.41
C PRO A 29 7.24 -3.45 -1.44
N THR A 30 6.84 -4.71 -1.68
CA THR A 30 5.92 -5.43 -0.79
C THR A 30 6.64 -6.21 0.31
N CYS A 31 7.74 -6.89 -0.01
CA CYS A 31 8.40 -7.82 0.92
C CYS A 31 9.90 -7.56 1.13
N PHE A 32 10.43 -6.50 0.53
CA PHE A 32 11.82 -6.06 0.66
C PHE A 32 12.88 -7.11 0.28
N GLN A 33 12.49 -8.12 -0.50
CA GLN A 33 13.43 -9.10 -1.07
C GLN A 33 14.00 -8.58 -2.39
N PRO A 34 15.24 -8.96 -2.75
CA PRO A 34 15.82 -8.59 -4.04
C PRO A 34 14.96 -9.00 -5.23
N LEU A 35 14.90 -8.16 -6.26
CA LEU A 35 14.29 -8.49 -7.55
C LEU A 35 15.28 -9.22 -8.44
N TYR A 36 14.76 -10.06 -9.34
CA TYR A 36 15.55 -10.84 -10.30
C TYR A 36 15.08 -10.49 -11.70
N GLU A 37 16.00 -10.29 -12.64
CA GLU A 37 15.70 -9.90 -14.02
C GLU A 37 16.15 -10.95 -15.01
N ARG A 38 15.36 -11.15 -16.06
CA ARG A 38 15.78 -11.86 -17.26
C ARG A 38 15.15 -11.21 -18.48
N GLN A 39 15.97 -10.83 -19.46
CA GLN A 39 15.51 -10.26 -20.73
C GLN A 39 14.55 -9.05 -20.57
N GLY A 40 14.75 -8.21 -19.55
CA GLY A 40 13.93 -7.03 -19.27
C GLY A 40 12.69 -7.27 -18.39
N GLU A 41 12.42 -8.52 -17.98
CA GLU A 41 11.34 -8.85 -17.05
C GLU A 41 11.91 -8.99 -15.63
N ALA A 42 11.47 -8.16 -14.70
CA ALA A 42 11.89 -8.23 -13.29
C ALA A 42 10.84 -8.92 -12.43
N VAL A 43 11.23 -9.86 -11.58
CA VAL A 43 10.32 -10.67 -10.74
C VAL A 43 10.79 -10.75 -9.29
N CYS A 44 9.84 -10.89 -8.37
CA CYS A 44 10.13 -11.17 -6.97
C CYS A 44 9.87 -12.65 -6.63
N VAL A 45 10.87 -13.34 -6.08
CA VAL A 45 10.79 -14.76 -5.73
C VAL A 45 9.81 -15.04 -4.58
N LYS A 46 9.79 -14.15 -3.58
CA LYS A 46 8.94 -14.29 -2.39
C LYS A 46 7.48 -13.95 -2.66
N CYS A 47 7.20 -12.89 -3.42
CA CYS A 47 5.84 -12.46 -3.72
C CYS A 47 5.27 -13.02 -5.02
N LYS A 48 6.11 -13.59 -5.91
CA LYS A 48 5.73 -14.07 -7.25
C LYS A 48 5.02 -12.98 -8.07
N LYS A 49 5.51 -11.73 -7.95
CA LYS A 49 5.00 -10.55 -8.67
C LYS A 49 6.05 -10.06 -9.66
N ASP A 50 5.58 -9.60 -10.81
CA ASP A 50 6.40 -9.04 -11.89
C ASP A 50 6.43 -7.51 -11.82
N TYR A 51 7.54 -6.93 -12.25
CA TYR A 51 7.86 -5.52 -12.18
C TYR A 51 8.43 -5.04 -13.52
N ILE A 52 8.04 -3.83 -13.90
CA ILE A 52 8.60 -3.12 -15.05
C ILE A 52 9.57 -2.08 -14.49
N LEU A 53 10.85 -2.18 -14.86
CA LEU A 53 11.85 -1.20 -14.47
C LEU A 53 11.74 0.02 -15.39
N VAL A 54 11.48 1.18 -14.80
CA VAL A 54 11.41 2.45 -15.54
C VAL A 54 12.62 3.29 -15.18
N ASP A 55 13.59 3.32 -16.10
CA ASP A 55 14.78 4.14 -16.00
C ASP A 55 14.47 5.57 -16.46
N SER A 56 13.82 6.36 -15.59
CA SER A 56 13.52 7.80 -15.80
C SER A 56 12.48 8.16 -16.88
N ILE A 57 11.78 9.26 -16.62
CA ILE A 57 10.57 9.73 -17.28
C ILE A 57 10.82 10.04 -18.76
N SER A 58 10.60 9.07 -19.64
CA SER A 58 10.26 9.31 -21.04
C SER A 58 9.66 8.05 -21.65
N GLN A 59 8.40 8.19 -22.05
CA GLN A 59 7.60 7.25 -22.85
C GLN A 59 6.96 6.09 -22.07
N ILE A 60 5.83 6.42 -21.45
CA ILE A 60 4.75 5.47 -21.19
C ILE A 60 3.99 5.28 -22.52
N PRO A 61 3.99 4.10 -23.16
CA PRO A 61 3.07 3.82 -24.26
C PRO A 61 1.64 3.71 -23.71
N PRO A 62 0.66 4.45 -24.26
CA PRO A 62 -0.72 4.38 -23.81
C PRO A 62 -1.47 3.26 -24.54
N ALA A 63 -1.27 1.99 -24.15
CA ALA A 63 -2.10 0.84 -24.53
C ALA A 63 -1.48 -0.42 -23.87
N GLN A 64 -2.11 -1.23 -23.03
CA GLN A 64 -3.52 -1.63 -22.95
C GLN A 64 -3.87 -1.98 -21.49
N SER A 65 -4.78 -1.22 -20.90
CA SER A 65 -5.42 -1.54 -19.63
C SER A 65 -6.52 -2.58 -19.84
N LYS A 66 -6.16 -3.86 -19.86
CA LYS A 66 -7.09 -4.94 -19.51
C LYS A 66 -6.73 -5.50 -18.14
N GLN A 67 -7.41 -4.93 -17.16
CA GLN A 67 -7.81 -5.52 -15.87
C GLN A 67 -6.87 -6.54 -15.23
N VAL A 68 -5.97 -6.07 -14.35
CA VAL A 68 -5.69 -6.79 -13.10
C VAL A 68 -5.62 -5.74 -11.98
N LYS A 69 -6.74 -5.65 -11.27
CA LYS A 69 -6.92 -4.86 -10.05
C LYS A 69 -6.15 -5.55 -8.93
N ARG A 70 -4.91 -5.11 -8.66
CA ARG A 70 -4.19 -5.45 -7.43
C ARG A 70 -3.52 -4.20 -6.91
N GLU A 71 -4.27 -3.53 -6.04
CA GLU A 71 -3.84 -2.41 -5.24
C GLU A 71 -2.70 -2.87 -4.33
N ALA A 72 -1.50 -2.34 -4.59
CA ALA A 72 -0.40 -2.30 -3.64
C ALA A 72 -0.22 -0.85 -3.18
N SER A 73 0.25 -0.73 -1.94
CA SER A 73 0.82 0.47 -1.33
C SER A 73 -0.17 1.52 -0.81
N SER A 74 -0.52 1.31 0.46
CA SER A 74 -0.30 2.27 1.55
C SER A 74 0.41 3.57 1.14
N THR A 75 -0.37 4.50 0.58
CA THR A 75 -0.14 5.93 0.77
C THR A 75 -1.41 6.40 1.48
N LEU A 76 -1.30 6.74 2.77
CA LEU A 76 -2.35 7.49 3.47
C LEU A 76 -2.38 8.89 2.83
N PRO A 77 -3.16 9.07 1.76
CA PRO A 77 -4.34 9.92 1.84
C PRO A 77 -5.60 9.35 1.15
N ASN A 78 -5.60 8.11 0.66
CA ASN A 78 -6.71 7.59 -0.16
C ASN A 78 -7.82 6.82 0.60
N LEU A 79 -7.68 6.57 1.90
CA LEU A 79 -8.64 5.76 2.67
C LEU A 79 -10.05 6.37 2.80
N ILE A 80 -10.19 7.69 2.68
CA ILE A 80 -11.51 8.35 2.75
C ILE A 80 -12.21 8.35 1.38
N LYS A 81 -11.45 8.23 0.28
CA LYS A 81 -11.99 8.32 -1.09
C LYS A 81 -12.80 7.09 -1.50
N SER A 82 -12.68 5.98 -0.74
CA SER A 82 -13.37 4.71 -1.00
C SER A 82 -14.51 4.41 -0.02
N PHE A 83 -14.89 5.33 0.87
CA PHE A 83 -16.10 5.12 1.67
C PHE A 83 -17.33 5.33 0.78
N ASP A 84 -18.02 4.23 0.46
CA ASP A 84 -19.22 4.23 -0.36
C ASP A 84 -20.44 4.67 0.48
N PHE A 85 -20.70 5.97 0.53
CA PHE A 85 -21.85 6.57 1.22
C PHE A 85 -23.18 6.38 0.51
N SER A 86 -23.19 5.71 -0.66
CA SER A 86 -24.39 5.60 -1.51
C SER A 86 -25.49 4.75 -0.87
N ASN A 87 -25.15 3.91 0.12
CA ASN A 87 -26.07 3.00 0.81
C ASN A 87 -26.42 3.43 2.25
N LEU A 88 -26.00 4.62 2.69
CA LEU A 88 -26.23 5.06 4.06
C LEU A 88 -27.63 5.71 4.21
N PRO A 89 -28.40 5.41 5.28
CA PRO A 89 -29.67 6.07 5.53
C PRO A 89 -29.50 7.60 5.62
N LEU A 90 -30.48 8.37 5.13
CA LEU A 90 -30.38 9.83 5.06
C LEU A 90 -30.06 10.48 6.41
N GLU A 91 -30.59 9.94 7.52
CA GLU A 91 -30.36 10.44 8.88
C GLU A 91 -28.90 10.27 9.36
N LEU A 92 -28.18 9.31 8.78
CA LEU A 92 -26.80 8.99 9.12
C LEU A 92 -25.79 9.70 8.20
N LYS A 93 -26.25 10.21 7.05
CA LYS A 93 -25.41 10.88 6.05
C LYS A 93 -24.79 12.18 6.56
N ASP A 94 -25.57 12.98 7.27
CA ASP A 94 -25.09 14.25 7.83
C ASP A 94 -24.07 14.02 8.96
N THR A 95 -24.31 13.00 9.79
CA THR A 95 -23.40 12.57 10.85
C THR A 95 -22.10 12.03 10.26
N ALA A 96 -22.17 11.16 9.25
CA ALA A 96 -20.99 10.62 8.59
C ALA A 96 -20.17 11.71 7.90
N LYS A 97 -20.83 12.64 7.20
CA LYS A 97 -20.18 13.81 6.60
C LYS A 97 -19.43 14.65 7.64
N THR A 98 -20.07 14.93 8.77
CA THR A 98 -19.47 15.68 9.88
C THR A 98 -18.22 14.99 10.43
N ILE A 99 -18.28 13.67 10.61
CA ILE A 99 -17.13 12.89 11.10
C ILE A 99 -15.97 12.94 10.10
N ILE A 100 -16.24 12.85 8.79
CA ILE A 100 -15.20 12.98 7.74
C ILE A 100 -14.56 14.36 7.74
N GLU A 101 -15.36 15.42 7.82
CA GLU A 101 -14.84 16.79 7.91
C GLU A 101 -13.93 16.94 9.14
N LYS A 102 -14.31 16.32 10.26
CA LYS A 102 -13.49 16.32 11.47
C LYS A 102 -12.21 15.51 11.34
N ILE A 103 -12.24 14.34 10.70
CA ILE A 103 -11.04 13.54 10.39
C ILE A 103 -10.07 14.35 9.52
N ASN A 104 -10.57 15.04 8.49
CA ASN A 104 -9.74 15.88 7.63
C ASN A 104 -9.12 17.06 8.40
N ALA A 105 -9.88 17.70 9.30
CA ALA A 105 -9.36 18.76 10.14
C ALA A 105 -8.24 18.27 11.07
N LEU A 106 -8.43 17.13 11.76
CA LEU A 106 -7.40 16.51 12.61
C LEU A 106 -6.17 16.09 11.80
N ASN A 107 -6.37 15.57 10.58
CA ASN A 107 -5.27 15.18 9.70
C ASN A 107 -4.43 16.39 9.24
N ASN A 108 -5.05 17.56 9.07
CA ASN A 108 -4.30 18.78 8.80
C ASN A 108 -3.52 19.25 10.03
N GLN A 109 -4.11 19.19 11.23
CA GLN A 109 -3.39 19.46 12.47
C GLN A 109 -2.21 18.50 12.69
N LEU A 110 -2.36 17.23 12.30
CA LEU A 110 -1.30 16.22 12.37
C LEU A 110 -0.12 16.54 11.44
N LYS A 111 -0.36 17.20 10.30
CA LYS A 111 0.70 17.61 9.36
C LYS A 111 1.53 18.78 9.86
N GLU A 112 0.92 19.65 10.67
CA GLU A 112 1.54 20.87 11.17
C GLU A 112 2.18 20.66 12.55
N SER A 113 1.70 19.68 13.33
CA SER A 113 2.28 19.38 14.64
C SER A 113 3.67 18.77 14.51
N THR A 114 4.62 19.35 15.26
CA THR A 114 5.99 18.84 15.41
C THR A 114 6.18 18.15 16.77
N ASP A 115 5.15 18.18 17.64
CA ASP A 115 5.20 17.57 18.97
C ASP A 115 4.80 16.09 18.92
N LEU A 116 5.67 15.23 19.46
CA LEU A 116 5.48 13.78 19.43
C LEU A 116 4.24 13.32 20.21
N LYS A 117 3.85 14.00 21.29
CA LYS A 117 2.67 13.64 22.08
C LYS A 117 1.40 14.04 21.34
N GLU A 118 1.35 15.26 20.80
CA GLU A 118 0.21 15.73 20.00
C GLU A 118 -0.04 14.84 18.78
N ILE A 119 1.01 14.40 18.08
CA ILE A 119 0.90 13.44 16.96
C ILE A 119 0.21 12.15 17.40
N THR A 120 0.61 11.58 18.55
CA THR A 120 0.01 10.34 19.05
C THR A 120 -1.45 10.52 19.45
N GLU A 121 -1.79 11.62 20.12
CA GLU A 121 -3.16 11.94 20.51
C GLU A 121 -4.06 12.14 19.29
N LEU A 122 -3.63 12.93 18.31
CA LEU A 122 -4.34 13.15 17.05
C LEU A 122 -4.54 11.84 16.28
N SER A 123 -3.53 10.98 16.23
CA SER A 123 -3.65 9.67 15.56
C SER A 123 -4.68 8.76 16.23
N SER A 124 -4.73 8.74 17.57
CA SER A 124 -5.71 7.96 18.32
C SER A 124 -7.14 8.48 18.11
N ALA A 125 -7.32 9.80 18.08
CA ALA A 125 -8.59 10.45 17.83
C ALA A 125 -9.10 10.15 16.41
N ILE A 126 -8.22 10.21 15.40
CA ILE A 126 -8.56 9.86 14.02
C ILE A 126 -8.99 8.39 13.93
N ASN A 127 -8.25 7.47 14.55
CA ASN A 127 -8.62 6.05 14.53
C ASN A 127 -9.98 5.79 15.19
N SER A 128 -10.26 6.41 16.33
CA SER A 128 -11.55 6.29 17.01
C SER A 128 -12.72 6.79 16.14
N LEU A 129 -12.53 7.89 15.42
CA LEU A 129 -13.53 8.42 14.49
C LEU A 129 -13.71 7.52 13.25
N VAL A 130 -12.63 6.94 12.73
CA VAL A 130 -12.67 5.98 11.63
C VAL A 130 -13.40 4.70 12.03
N ASP A 131 -13.16 4.19 13.23
CA ASP A 131 -13.85 3.00 13.73
C ASP A 131 -15.33 3.26 14.00
N SER A 132 -15.67 4.46 14.47
CA SER A 132 -17.06 4.92 14.57
C SER A 132 -17.74 4.90 13.20
N LEU A 133 -17.09 5.41 12.15
CA LEU A 133 -17.62 5.32 10.78
C LEU A 133 -17.76 3.87 10.30
N ARG A 134 -16.77 2.99 10.55
CA ARG A 134 -16.88 1.57 10.18
C ARG A 134 -18.07 0.89 10.85
N SER A 135 -18.30 1.18 12.13
CA SER A 135 -19.41 0.61 12.90
C SER A 135 -20.79 1.01 12.37
N LEU A 136 -20.89 2.15 11.68
CA LEU A 136 -22.13 2.59 11.02
C LEU A 136 -22.35 1.95 9.66
N THR A 137 -21.32 1.32 9.09
CA THR A 137 -21.35 0.70 7.74
C THR A 137 -21.32 -0.83 7.77
N SER A 138 -21.07 -1.43 8.95
CA SER A 138 -21.06 -2.88 9.19
C SER A 138 -22.39 -3.36 9.75
#